data_AF-A0A7J0A7S6-F1
#
_entry.id   AF-A0A7J0A7S6-F1
#
_cell.length_a   1.000
_cell.length_b   1.000
_cell.length_c   1.000
_cell.angle_alpha   90.00
_cell.angle_beta   90.00
_cell.angle_gamma   90.00
#
_symmetry.space_group_name_H-M   'P 1'
#
loop_
_entity.id
_entity.type
_entity.pdbx_description
1 polymer ?
#
loop_
_entity_poly.entity_id
_entity_poly.type
_entity_poly.pdbx_seq_one_letter_code
_entity_poly.pdbx_strand_id
1 'polypeptide(L)'
;MENKKLNETESIELIIQMIRNTRRNIVVGGGNQFIVWGVSILSASIIVTILNLFINNHLCNFAWFIIPVIGCVWNKGLKHKEKLFTYVDKILKYIWITCCIFCVLTPVFIGVSYHFNGSELLYSIIPFIELLIVSIGVAISGLVLNAKYVVVSGFGGFVVSFITFINIPHIIPLTYAIWAIACMIVPGIYIKYKRLC
;
A
#
# COMPACT_ATOMS: atom_id res chain seq x y z
N MET A 1 -2.45 -1.74 -50.44
CA MET A 1 -2.08 -2.03 -49.03
C MET A 1 -1.95 -3.53 -48.93
N GLU A 2 -0.71 -4.02 -48.88
CA GLU A 2 -0.40 -5.44 -49.00
C GLU A 2 -0.70 -6.15 -47.67
N ASN A 3 -1.59 -7.14 -47.72
CA ASN A 3 -1.92 -8.01 -46.60
C ASN A 3 -0.71 -8.93 -46.35
N LYS A 4 0.29 -8.45 -45.61
CA LYS A 4 1.40 -9.30 -45.12
C LYS A 4 0.79 -10.36 -44.20
N LYS A 5 0.60 -11.58 -44.73
CA LYS A 5 0.45 -12.79 -43.93
C LYS A 5 1.68 -12.86 -43.02
N LEU A 6 1.51 -12.57 -41.74
CA LEU A 6 2.53 -12.82 -40.73
C LEU A 6 2.95 -14.28 -40.86
N ASN A 7 4.25 -14.51 -41.04
CA ASN A 7 4.80 -15.86 -40.99
C ASN A 7 4.48 -16.45 -39.60
N GLU A 8 4.26 -17.76 -39.47
CA GLU A 8 3.83 -18.37 -38.18
C GLU A 8 4.79 -17.99 -37.03
N THR A 9 6.08 -17.85 -37.34
CA THR A 9 7.13 -17.37 -36.45
C THR A 9 6.95 -15.92 -36.01
N GLU A 10 6.60 -15.01 -36.92
CA GLU A 10 6.34 -13.59 -36.61
C GLU A 10 5.07 -13.43 -35.75
N SER A 11 4.03 -14.23 -36.00
CA SER A 11 2.81 -14.21 -35.18
C SER A 11 3.09 -14.67 -33.74
N ILE A 12 3.89 -15.73 -33.57
CA ILE A 12 4.31 -16.22 -32.26
C ILE A 12 5.18 -15.18 -31.55
N GLU A 13 6.13 -14.57 -32.26
CA GLU A 13 7.02 -13.54 -31.68
C GLU A 13 6.23 -12.29 -31.25
N LEU A 14 5.24 -11.87 -32.04
CA LEU A 14 4.31 -10.80 -31.67
C LEU A 14 3.49 -11.17 -30.43
N ILE A 15 2.96 -12.39 -30.33
CA ILE A 15 2.22 -12.86 -29.14
C ILE A 15 3.13 -12.85 -27.91
N ILE A 16 4.36 -13.34 -28.02
CA ILE A 16 5.36 -13.31 -26.94
C ILE A 16 5.66 -11.87 -26.52
N GLN A 17 5.81 -10.96 -27.48
CA GLN A 17 6.04 -9.54 -27.21
C GLN A 17 4.83 -8.90 -26.51
N MET A 18 3.61 -9.21 -26.93
CA MET A 18 2.37 -8.73 -26.30
C MET A 18 2.21 -9.27 -24.87
N ILE A 19 2.50 -10.55 -24.63
CA ILE A 19 2.49 -11.16 -23.28
C ILE A 19 3.54 -10.47 -22.39
N ARG A 20 4.77 -10.28 -22.90
CA ARG A 20 5.85 -9.62 -22.17
C ARG A 20 5.50 -8.16 -21.86
N ASN A 21 4.91 -7.42 -22.80
CA ASN A 21 4.46 -6.05 -22.59
C ASN A 21 3.30 -5.94 -21.59
N THR A 22 2.34 -6.86 -21.64
CA THR A 22 1.23 -6.93 -20.68
C THR A 22 1.76 -7.20 -19.27
N ARG A 23 2.62 -8.21 -19.11
CA ARG A 23 3.28 -8.52 -17.84
C ARG A 23 4.15 -7.36 -17.34
N ARG A 24 4.81 -6.64 -18.26
CA ARG A 24 5.61 -5.45 -17.93
C ARG A 24 4.71 -4.35 -17.37
N ASN A 25 3.61 -4.02 -18.04
CA ASN A 25 2.67 -2.98 -17.62
C ASN A 25 2.05 -3.26 -16.24
N ILE A 26 1.69 -4.49 -15.94
CA ILE A 26 1.14 -4.90 -14.64
C ILE A 26 2.13 -4.60 -13.50
N VAL A 27 3.39 -5.02 -13.67
CA VAL A 27 4.43 -4.82 -12.64
C VAL A 27 4.80 -3.36 -12.47
N VAL A 28 4.84 -2.56 -13.55
CA VAL A 28 5.08 -1.11 -13.46
C VAL A 28 3.91 -0.38 -12.79
N GLY A 29 2.66 -0.75 -13.15
CA GLY A 29 1.46 -0.23 -12.51
C GLY A 29 1.43 -0.51 -11.01
N GLY A 30 1.74 -1.76 -10.63
CA GLY A 30 1.88 -2.17 -9.23
C GLY A 30 2.95 -1.38 -8.48
N GLY A 31 4.16 -1.23 -9.04
CA GLY A 31 5.24 -0.46 -8.42
C GLY A 31 4.88 1.01 -8.20
N ASN A 32 4.21 1.65 -9.15
CA ASN A 32 3.77 3.04 -9.01
C ASN A 32 2.70 3.19 -7.91
N GLN A 33 1.80 2.20 -7.79
CA GLN A 33 0.82 2.16 -6.71
C GLN A 33 1.49 2.08 -5.33
N PHE A 34 2.51 1.23 -5.15
CA PHE A 34 3.24 1.15 -3.87
C PHE A 34 3.92 2.45 -3.49
N ILE A 35 4.53 3.16 -4.46
CA ILE A 35 5.16 4.46 -4.20
C ILE A 35 4.13 5.49 -3.73
N VAL A 36 2.99 5.59 -4.43
CA VAL A 36 1.91 6.54 -4.06
C VAL A 36 1.40 6.26 -2.66
N TRP A 37 1.14 4.99 -2.32
CA TRP A 37 0.70 4.61 -0.98
C TRP A 37 1.76 4.87 0.08
N GLY A 38 3.02 4.52 -0.17
CA GLY A 38 4.12 4.77 0.77
C GLY A 38 4.33 6.25 1.05
N VAL A 39 4.30 7.10 0.01
CA VAL A 39 4.39 8.56 0.17
C VAL A 39 3.20 9.12 0.94
N SER A 40 1.99 8.58 0.73
CA SER A 40 0.79 9.01 1.45
C SER A 40 0.86 8.68 2.95
N ILE A 41 1.40 7.51 3.30
CA ILE A 41 1.58 7.10 4.70
C ILE A 41 2.68 7.92 5.36
N LEU A 42 3.78 8.17 4.63
CA LEU A 42 4.88 9.01 5.12
C LEU A 42 4.41 10.46 5.38
N SER A 43 3.64 11.04 4.46
CA SER A 43 3.11 12.40 4.64
C SER A 43 2.12 12.47 5.81
N ALA A 44 1.22 11.48 5.94
CA ALA A 44 0.30 11.41 7.07
C ALA A 44 1.05 11.29 8.42
N SER A 45 2.08 10.46 8.48
CA SER A 45 2.93 10.32 9.68
C SER A 45 3.59 11.65 10.08
N ILE A 46 4.14 12.40 9.11
CA ILE A 46 4.74 13.71 9.37
C ILE A 46 3.69 14.70 9.88
N ILE A 47 2.53 14.75 9.24
CA ILE A 47 1.40 15.62 9.64
C ILE A 47 0.99 15.31 11.08
N VAL A 48 0.76 14.03 11.42
CA VAL A 48 0.39 13.59 12.77
C VAL A 48 1.46 13.96 13.80
N THR A 49 2.75 13.82 13.44
CA THR A 49 3.86 14.21 14.32
C THR A 49 3.82 15.70 14.62
N ILE A 50 3.65 16.54 13.60
CA ILE A 50 3.54 18.00 13.77
C ILE A 50 2.34 18.36 14.64
N LEU A 51 1.17 17.78 14.36
CA LEU A 51 -0.06 18.01 15.12
C LEU A 51 0.08 17.64 16.60
N ASN A 52 0.74 16.51 16.90
CA ASN A 52 1.02 16.09 18.27
C ASN A 52 1.93 17.06 19.03
N LEU A 53 2.89 17.70 18.34
CA LEU A 53 3.78 18.70 18.95
C LEU A 53 3.05 20.01 19.31
N PHE A 54 2.04 20.42 18.54
CA PHE A 54 1.36 21.71 18.73
C PHE A 54 0.07 21.66 19.55
N ILE A 55 -0.74 20.61 19.39
CA ILE A 55 -2.15 20.61 19.87
C ILE A 55 -2.39 19.55 20.96
N ASN A 56 -1.53 18.53 21.07
CA ASN A 56 -1.54 17.46 22.08
C ASN A 56 -2.95 16.91 22.43
N ASN A 57 -3.80 16.78 21.40
CA ASN A 57 -5.20 16.38 21.52
C ASN A 57 -5.45 15.12 20.70
N HIS A 58 -6.33 14.22 21.17
CA HIS A 58 -6.72 12.99 20.48
C HIS A 58 -7.29 13.22 19.07
N LEU A 59 -7.73 14.44 18.76
CA LEU A 59 -8.14 14.86 17.41
C LEU A 59 -7.03 14.72 16.36
N CYS A 60 -5.76 14.73 16.76
CA CYS A 60 -4.62 14.55 15.85
C CYS A 60 -4.65 13.19 15.13
N ASN A 61 -5.28 12.18 15.72
CA ASN A 61 -5.43 10.86 15.10
C ASN A 61 -6.41 10.85 13.91
N PHE A 62 -7.28 11.85 13.77
CA PHE A 62 -8.12 11.96 12.57
C PHE A 62 -7.30 12.28 11.30
N ALA A 63 -6.08 12.79 11.43
CA ALA A 63 -5.22 13.05 10.28
C ALA A 63 -4.86 11.78 9.50
N TRP A 64 -4.92 10.59 10.14
CA TRP A 64 -4.72 9.31 9.46
C TRP A 64 -5.80 9.01 8.40
N PHE A 65 -7.00 9.59 8.50
CA PHE A 65 -8.05 9.44 7.50
C PHE A 65 -7.73 10.12 6.15
N ILE A 66 -6.68 10.94 6.07
CA ILE A 66 -6.20 11.50 4.79
C ILE A 66 -5.73 10.39 3.83
N ILE A 67 -5.15 9.31 4.37
CA ILE A 67 -4.62 8.19 3.57
C ILE A 67 -5.69 7.54 2.67
N PRO A 68 -6.85 7.08 3.19
CA PRO A 68 -7.90 6.50 2.34
C PRO A 68 -8.52 7.50 1.35
N VAL A 69 -8.55 8.79 1.69
CA VAL A 69 -9.01 9.86 0.78
C VAL A 69 -8.08 9.96 -0.44
N ILE A 70 -6.76 9.99 -0.23
CA ILE A 70 -5.77 10.00 -1.32
C ILE A 70 -5.91 8.76 -2.20
N GLY A 71 -6.06 7.57 -1.59
CA GLY A 71 -6.27 6.31 -2.31
C GLY A 71 -7.53 6.32 -3.19
N CYS A 72 -8.61 6.94 -2.72
CA CYS A 72 -9.85 7.08 -3.50
C CYS A 72 -9.70 8.02 -4.70
N VAL A 73 -9.02 9.16 -4.52
CA VAL A 73 -8.76 10.13 -5.59
C VAL A 73 -7.87 9.51 -6.67
N TRP A 74 -6.80 8.82 -6.28
CA TRP A 74 -5.90 8.12 -7.19
C TRP A 74 -6.63 7.08 -8.06
N ASN A 75 -7.49 6.27 -7.43
CA ASN A 75 -8.30 5.28 -8.15
C ASN A 75 -9.28 5.89 -9.16
N LYS A 76 -9.81 7.09 -8.91
CA LYS A 76 -10.65 7.82 -9.87
C LYS A 76 -9.84 8.32 -11.07
N GLY A 77 -8.62 8.83 -10.85
CA GLY A 77 -7.73 9.28 -11.92
C GLY A 77 -7.26 8.14 -12.85
N LEU A 78 -7.07 6.94 -12.31
CA LEU A 78 -6.71 5.75 -13.09
C LEU A 78 -7.83 5.26 -14.02
N LYS A 79 -9.10 5.41 -13.64
CA LYS A 79 -10.25 5.00 -14.46
C LYS A 79 -10.39 5.80 -15.77
N HIS A 80 -9.82 7.00 -15.82
CA HIS A 80 -9.92 7.86 -17.00
C HIS A 80 -8.91 7.49 -18.11
N LYS A 81 -7.92 6.65 -17.79
CA LYS A 81 -7.04 6.04 -18.78
C LYS A 81 -7.59 4.66 -19.06
N GLU A 82 -8.19 4.45 -20.23
CA GLU A 82 -8.68 3.15 -20.73
C GLU A 82 -7.54 2.12 -20.74
N LYS A 83 -7.25 1.54 -19.57
CA LYS A 83 -6.38 0.38 -19.43
C LYS A 83 -7.29 -0.82 -19.32
N LEU A 84 -7.09 -1.79 -20.21
CA LEU A 84 -7.56 -3.16 -20.03
C LEU A 84 -7.03 -3.64 -18.67
N PHE A 85 -7.85 -3.51 -17.62
CA PHE A 85 -7.51 -4.00 -16.28
C PHE A 85 -7.29 -5.51 -16.39
N THR A 86 -6.05 -5.92 -16.20
CA THR A 86 -5.75 -7.35 -16.20
C THR A 86 -6.33 -7.97 -14.93
N TYR A 87 -6.58 -9.28 -14.94
CA TYR A 87 -7.03 -10.04 -13.76
C TYR A 87 -6.19 -9.72 -12.50
N VAL A 88 -4.88 -9.51 -12.67
CA VAL A 88 -3.95 -9.10 -11.61
C VAL A 88 -4.30 -7.74 -11.00
N ASP A 89 -4.66 -6.75 -11.82
CA ASP A 89 -5.01 -5.40 -11.34
C ASP A 89 -6.31 -5.44 -10.52
N LYS A 90 -7.26 -6.31 -10.88
CA LYS A 90 -8.48 -6.53 -10.10
C LYS A 90 -8.16 -7.13 -8.73
N ILE A 91 -7.33 -8.17 -8.67
CA ILE A 91 -6.93 -8.81 -7.41
C ILE A 91 -6.24 -7.78 -6.50
N LEU A 92 -5.27 -7.03 -7.02
CA LEU A 92 -4.58 -5.99 -6.25
C LEU A 92 -5.57 -4.96 -5.73
N LYS A 93 -6.50 -4.50 -6.56
CA LYS A 93 -7.55 -3.58 -6.12
C LYS A 93 -8.37 -4.14 -4.96
N TYR A 94 -8.81 -5.40 -5.04
CA TYR A 94 -9.58 -6.01 -3.96
C TYR A 94 -8.78 -6.13 -2.66
N ILE A 95 -7.50 -6.55 -2.72
CA ILE A 95 -6.61 -6.61 -1.55
C ILE A 95 -6.56 -5.25 -0.85
N TRP A 96 -6.34 -4.17 -1.61
CA TRP A 96 -6.23 -2.83 -1.05
C TRP A 96 -7.56 -2.29 -0.53
N ILE A 97 -8.69 -2.59 -1.18
CA ILE A 97 -10.03 -2.24 -0.66
C ILE A 97 -10.28 -2.93 0.68
N THR A 98 -9.95 -4.22 0.79
CA THR A 98 -10.09 -4.97 2.04
C THR A 98 -9.22 -4.34 3.14
N CYS A 99 -7.96 -4.02 2.85
CA CYS A 99 -7.08 -3.34 3.80
C CYS A 99 -7.68 -2.00 4.26
N CYS A 100 -8.19 -1.17 3.34
CA CYS A 100 -8.83 0.10 3.68
C CYS A 100 -10.06 -0.08 4.59
N ILE A 101 -10.91 -1.05 4.29
CA ILE A 101 -12.10 -1.35 5.12
C ILE A 101 -11.67 -1.68 6.54
N PHE A 102 -10.67 -2.55 6.72
CA PHE A 102 -10.15 -2.89 8.04
C PHE A 102 -9.48 -1.70 8.75
N CYS A 103 -8.73 -0.87 8.04
CA CYS A 103 -8.09 0.33 8.63
C CYS A 103 -9.11 1.38 9.06
N VAL A 104 -10.32 1.40 8.49
CA VAL A 104 -11.40 2.30 8.93
C VAL A 104 -12.23 1.67 10.05
N LEU A 105 -12.57 0.38 9.94
CA LEU A 105 -13.42 -0.29 10.92
C LEU A 105 -12.73 -0.45 12.27
N THR A 106 -11.44 -0.78 12.29
CA THR A 106 -10.66 -1.01 13.52
C THR A 106 -10.71 0.19 14.48
N PRO A 107 -10.32 1.43 14.07
CA PRO A 107 -10.40 2.59 14.96
C PRO A 107 -11.84 3.00 15.30
N VAL A 108 -12.82 2.75 14.42
CA VAL A 108 -14.23 3.05 14.72
C VAL A 108 -14.78 2.13 15.80
N PHE A 109 -14.61 0.81 15.67
CA PHE A 109 -15.08 -0.16 16.66
C PHE A 109 -14.37 0.00 18.00
N ILE A 110 -13.06 0.22 17.98
CA ILE A 110 -12.28 0.41 19.22
C ILE A 110 -12.59 1.76 19.85
N GLY A 111 -12.79 2.82 19.04
CA GLY A 111 -13.19 4.14 19.53
C GLY A 111 -14.57 4.13 20.20
N VAL A 112 -15.54 3.42 19.63
CA VAL A 112 -16.85 3.19 20.26
C VAL A 112 -16.68 2.40 21.57
N SER A 113 -15.89 1.33 21.55
CA SER A 113 -15.64 0.52 22.75
C SER A 113 -14.96 1.31 23.88
N TYR A 114 -14.07 2.26 23.54
CA TYR A 114 -13.45 3.17 24.50
C TYR A 114 -14.49 4.08 25.17
N HIS A 115 -15.45 4.61 24.42
CA HIS A 115 -16.51 5.45 24.98
C HIS A 115 -17.38 4.71 26.00
N PHE A 116 -17.62 3.41 25.79
CA PHE A 116 -18.44 2.59 26.69
C PHE A 116 -17.68 1.97 27.86
N ASN A 117 -16.43 1.55 27.67
CA ASN A 117 -15.68 0.75 28.67
C ASN A 117 -14.45 1.47 29.27
N GLY A 118 -14.11 2.68 28.81
CA GLY A 118 -13.05 3.53 29.39
C GLY A 118 -11.63 2.95 29.38
N SER A 119 -11.35 1.91 28.59
CA SER A 119 -10.06 1.22 28.59
C SER A 119 -9.09 1.82 27.58
N GLU A 120 -8.13 2.61 28.07
CA GLU A 120 -7.07 3.25 27.27
C GLU A 120 -6.14 2.24 26.58
N LEU A 121 -5.96 1.05 27.16
CA LEU A 121 -5.14 -0.03 26.60
C LEU A 121 -5.57 -0.47 25.20
N LEU A 122 -6.87 -0.43 24.90
CA LEU A 122 -7.38 -0.82 23.58
C LEU A 122 -6.95 0.16 22.48
N TYR A 123 -6.75 1.44 22.83
CA TYR A 123 -6.40 2.47 21.86
C TYR A 123 -4.96 2.31 21.36
N SER A 124 -4.05 1.86 22.22
CA SER A 124 -2.64 1.62 21.85
C SER A 124 -2.44 0.44 20.89
N ILE A 125 -3.43 -0.46 20.79
CA ILE A 125 -3.36 -1.67 19.95
C ILE A 125 -3.74 -1.37 18.48
N ILE A 126 -4.52 -0.32 18.24
CA ILE A 126 -4.97 0.10 16.89
C ILE A 126 -3.80 0.14 15.88
N PRO A 127 -2.73 0.92 16.11
CA PRO A 127 -1.66 1.07 15.14
C PRO A 127 -0.89 -0.23 14.85
N PHE A 128 -0.80 -1.12 15.85
CA PHE A 128 -0.22 -2.45 15.65
C PHE A 128 -1.04 -3.27 14.66
N ILE A 129 -2.36 -3.35 14.87
CA ILE A 129 -3.28 -4.13 14.01
C ILE A 129 -3.26 -3.57 12.58
N GLU A 130 -3.32 -2.25 12.42
CA GLU A 130 -3.30 -1.61 11.11
C GLU A 130 -2.02 -1.91 10.33
N LEU A 131 -0.85 -1.70 10.94
CA LEU A 131 0.43 -2.02 10.30
C LEU A 131 0.53 -3.49 9.93
N LEU A 132 0.01 -4.38 10.77
CA LEU A 132 0.04 -5.82 10.52
C LEU A 132 -0.83 -6.20 9.31
N ILE A 133 -2.06 -5.69 9.25
CA ILE A 133 -2.98 -5.93 8.12
C ILE A 133 -2.40 -5.37 6.82
N VAL A 134 -1.87 -4.13 6.85
CA VAL A 134 -1.29 -3.53 5.65
C VAL A 134 -0.02 -4.29 5.23
N SER A 135 0.79 -4.78 6.16
CA SER A 135 1.96 -5.62 5.85
C SER A 135 1.57 -6.95 5.19
N ILE A 136 0.46 -7.57 5.62
CA ILE A 136 -0.11 -8.75 4.94
C ILE A 136 -0.52 -8.37 3.51
N GLY A 137 -1.22 -7.24 3.35
CA GLY A 137 -1.61 -6.73 2.04
C GLY A 137 -0.43 -6.50 1.10
N VAL A 138 0.69 -5.97 1.62
CA VAL A 138 1.95 -5.78 0.87
C VAL A 138 2.57 -7.12 0.50
N ALA A 139 2.67 -8.08 1.43
CA ALA A 139 3.24 -9.40 1.16
C ALA A 139 2.45 -10.17 0.08
N ILE A 140 1.11 -10.20 0.19
CA ILE A 140 0.24 -10.83 -0.81
C ILE A 140 0.37 -10.12 -2.15
N SER A 141 0.36 -8.78 -2.16
CA SER A 141 0.56 -8.02 -3.40
C SER A 141 1.92 -8.31 -4.05
N GLY A 142 2.97 -8.50 -3.26
CA GLY A 142 4.29 -8.93 -3.72
C GLY A 142 4.29 -10.32 -4.36
N LEU A 143 3.55 -11.28 -3.79
CA LEU A 143 3.38 -12.63 -4.34
C LEU A 143 2.62 -12.59 -5.66
N VAL A 144 1.50 -11.86 -5.72
CA VAL A 144 0.69 -11.67 -6.93
C VAL A 144 1.51 -11.03 -8.07
N LEU A 145 2.37 -10.08 -7.74
CA LEU A 145 3.27 -9.42 -8.70
C LEU A 145 4.55 -10.22 -9.01
N ASN A 146 4.75 -11.38 -8.38
CA ASN A 146 5.99 -12.17 -8.44
C ASN A 146 7.27 -11.35 -8.14
N ALA A 147 7.16 -10.38 -7.22
CA ALA A 147 8.24 -9.48 -6.83
C ALA A 147 8.80 -9.89 -5.47
N LYS A 148 9.83 -10.75 -5.46
CA LYS A 148 10.46 -11.29 -4.23
C LYS A 148 10.82 -10.20 -3.21
N TYR A 149 11.31 -9.05 -3.66
CA TYR A 149 11.67 -7.92 -2.79
C TYR A 149 10.47 -7.30 -2.05
N VAL A 150 9.30 -7.24 -2.68
CA VAL A 150 8.06 -6.75 -2.05
C VAL A 150 7.54 -7.75 -1.02
N VAL A 151 7.74 -9.04 -1.27
CA VAL A 151 7.38 -10.09 -0.30
C VAL A 151 8.26 -9.98 0.95
N VAL A 152 9.58 -9.89 0.77
CA VAL A 152 10.53 -9.73 1.88
C VAL A 152 10.25 -8.45 2.66
N SER A 153 9.94 -7.35 1.96
CA SER A 153 9.61 -6.09 2.62
C SER A 153 8.29 -6.16 3.40
N GLY A 154 7.29 -6.89 2.91
CA GLY A 154 6.05 -7.17 3.65
C GLY A 154 6.29 -7.95 4.94
N PHE A 155 7.13 -8.98 4.91
CA PHE A 155 7.53 -9.72 6.12
C PHE A 155 8.36 -8.86 7.08
N GLY A 156 9.24 -8.01 6.57
CA GLY A 156 9.94 -7.00 7.38
C GLY A 156 8.95 -6.05 8.08
N GLY A 157 7.83 -5.76 7.42
CA GLY A 157 6.73 -4.97 7.98
C GLY A 157 6.14 -5.57 9.25
N PHE A 158 6.05 -6.90 9.36
CA PHE A 158 5.57 -7.56 10.58
C PHE A 158 6.44 -7.26 11.79
N VAL A 159 7.76 -7.28 11.60
CA VAL A 159 8.71 -6.96 12.68
C VAL A 159 8.48 -5.53 13.17
N VAL A 160 8.27 -4.59 12.24
CA VAL A 160 7.97 -3.18 12.60
C VAL A 160 6.60 -3.04 13.27
N SER A 161 5.61 -3.85 12.90
CA SER A 161 4.33 -3.91 13.62
C SER A 161 4.55 -4.30 15.08
N PHE A 162 5.26 -5.41 15.36
CA PHE A 162 5.54 -5.85 16.74
C PHE A 162 6.35 -4.81 17.52
N ILE A 163 7.29 -4.13 16.87
CA ILE A 163 8.01 -3.01 17.48
C ILE A 163 7.05 -1.88 17.86
N THR A 164 6.05 -1.58 17.03
CA THR A 164 5.04 -0.54 17.32
C THR A 164 4.17 -0.91 18.54
N PHE A 165 3.90 -2.19 18.78
CA PHE A 165 3.15 -2.64 19.96
C PHE A 165 3.89 -2.44 21.28
N ILE A 166 5.22 -2.60 21.29
CA ILE A 166 6.05 -2.48 22.49
C ILE A 166 6.36 -1.01 22.82
N ASN A 167 6.26 -0.11 21.85
CA ASN A 167 6.67 1.28 21.98
C ASN A 167 5.59 2.21 22.59
N ILE A 168 6.08 3.30 23.20
CA ILE A 168 5.29 4.36 23.82
C ILE A 168 4.52 5.16 22.73
N PRO A 169 3.30 5.67 23.01
CA PRO A 169 2.45 6.39 22.05
C PRO A 169 3.12 7.50 21.23
N HIS A 170 4.13 8.17 21.77
CA HIS A 170 4.85 9.24 21.07
C HIS A 170 5.74 8.76 19.91
N ILE A 171 6.16 7.49 19.89
CA ILE A 171 7.08 6.94 18.88
C ILE A 171 6.29 6.33 17.70
N ILE A 172 4.98 6.14 17.83
CA ILE A 172 4.11 5.48 16.84
C ILE A 172 4.18 6.15 15.45
N PRO A 173 4.12 7.49 15.31
CA PRO A 173 4.23 8.10 13.98
C PRO A 173 5.58 7.79 13.31
N LEU A 174 6.67 7.73 14.08
CA LEU A 174 8.01 7.44 13.57
C LEU A 174 8.11 5.99 13.06
N THR A 175 7.51 5.02 13.75
CA THR A 175 7.50 3.63 13.28
C THR A 175 6.73 3.48 11.97
N TYR A 176 5.64 4.23 11.78
CA TYR A 176 4.92 4.30 10.50
C TYR A 176 5.77 4.91 9.38
N ALA A 177 6.55 5.95 9.66
CA ALA A 177 7.46 6.54 8.67
C ALA A 177 8.53 5.54 8.23
N ILE A 178 9.15 4.84 9.19
CA ILE A 178 10.15 3.80 8.93
C ILE A 178 9.52 2.66 8.10
N TRP A 179 8.33 2.22 8.49
CA TRP A 179 7.58 1.19 7.77
C TRP A 179 7.26 1.62 6.33
N ALA A 180 6.77 2.85 6.13
CA ALA A 180 6.42 3.34 4.79
C ALA A 180 7.63 3.37 3.86
N ILE A 181 8.79 3.79 4.37
CA ILE A 181 10.04 3.82 3.62
C ILE A 181 10.49 2.39 3.29
N ALA A 182 10.62 1.53 4.30
CA ALA A 182 11.18 0.19 4.16
C ALA A 182 10.27 -0.77 3.38
N CYS A 183 8.96 -0.72 3.63
CA CYS A 183 8.00 -1.71 3.12
C CYS A 183 7.33 -1.30 1.80
N MET A 184 7.27 -0.01 1.46
CA MET A 184 6.57 0.47 0.27
C MET A 184 7.45 1.30 -0.68
N ILE A 185 8.15 2.32 -0.19
CA ILE A 185 8.92 3.23 -1.03
C ILE A 185 10.15 2.53 -1.63
N VAL A 186 10.98 1.90 -0.80
CA VAL A 186 12.20 1.20 -1.26
C VAL A 186 11.89 0.07 -2.26
N PRO A 187 10.93 -0.84 -1.99
CA PRO A 187 10.55 -1.88 -2.96
C PRO A 187 9.94 -1.29 -4.24
N GLY A 188 9.14 -0.22 -4.13
CA GLY A 188 8.55 0.48 -5.26
C GLY A 188 9.60 1.11 -6.18
N ILE A 189 10.60 1.78 -5.61
CA ILE A 189 11.73 2.36 -6.37
C ILE A 189 12.57 1.24 -7.00
N TYR A 190 12.83 0.15 -6.28
CA TYR A 190 13.60 -0.97 -6.80
C TYR A 190 12.92 -1.63 -8.02
N ILE A 191 11.60 -1.82 -7.98
CA ILE A 191 10.82 -2.32 -9.13
C ILE A 191 10.96 -1.38 -10.34
N LYS A 192 11.02 -0.07 -10.11
CA LYS A 192 11.20 0.94 -11.15
C LYS A 192 12.64 0.92 -11.71
N TYR A 193 13.65 0.80 -10.85
CA TYR A 193 15.07 0.87 -11.21
C TYR A 193 15.57 -0.37 -11.96
N LYS A 194 15.22 -1.59 -11.51
CA LYS A 194 15.62 -2.87 -12.14
C LYS A 194 15.15 -3.04 -13.61
N ARG A 195 14.35 -2.10 -14.12
CA ARG A 195 13.81 -2.14 -15.49
C ARG A 195 14.24 -0.96 -16.38
N LEU A 196 15.04 -0.03 -15.85
CA LEU A 196 15.72 1.01 -16.62
C LEU A 196 17.09 0.54 -17.14
N CYS A 197 17.69 -0.44 -16.48
CA CYS A 197 18.80 -1.26 -17.00
C CYS A 197 18.25 -2.55 -17.65
#